data_AF-A0A6M8VWR6-F1
#
_entry.id   AF-A0A6M8VWR6-F1
#
_cell.length_a   1.000
_cell.length_b   1.000
_cell.length_c   1.000
_cell.angle_alpha   90.00
_cell.angle_beta   90.00
_cell.angle_gamma   90.00
#
_symmetry.space_group_name_H-M   'P 1'
#
loop_
_entity.id
_entity.type
_entity.pdbx_description
1 polymer ?
#
loop_
_entity_poly.entity_id
_entity_poly.type
_entity_poly.pdbx_seq_one_letter_code
_entity_poly.pdbx_strand_id
1 'polypeptide(L)'
;MRSNARCRGVLAAGAAAAMMLGGAAGAQTDIAMMEIEGGLSEQPSPLAWIQSSGSFTTLAEVVEALHGVAESNRTDALVIRLKDAALSTSQIEEIGGVIRKVRDSGKRVHVFAENYGNAEILLGSYADETILQAGGAVSLSGLHMEEMFLKDTLGWIGVRADMVQVGDYKGANEMFMRSQPSEAWDQNINQLLDSMYGGMRSTLKTNLAMSDAELDAAMEAGWLTGADGAVESGLVDTVVDLPLLTEHLEDAYGDEIAWSDVEPDASMKIDPANPFAMLRMLTTPPDHTPKGDTIAVLNIVGTIVDGESVAGGLLGGESVGSRTIRRALEDILAEELIKGVVVRIDSPGGSAIASEVMWQGLRRVGAEKPVWISVGSMAASGGYYTAVGGEKIYVNPSSIVGSIGVVGGKFSMGELYDKLHINIVERSRGPRAGLFSSVSPWSESESEFVRAKMAETYELFVSRVEAGRPGMDISKTAEGRLFTGDRAIALGMADEIGSLDDAVTDLAASLGMSRYDVMNYPGPKSFDEVISEALGGFLQAPTSSQLGAAAAVRELLGDRSWRQLSNAGRALLNFREEPVQAVMPQVMLFD
;
A
#
# COMPACT_ATOMS: atom_id res chain seq x y z
N MET A 1 53.07 -50.16 -26.82
CA MET A 1 51.72 -50.45 -26.26
C MET A 1 50.87 -49.20 -26.36
N ARG A 2 49.64 -49.37 -26.86
CA ARG A 2 48.56 -48.38 -27.02
C ARG A 2 48.74 -47.33 -28.14
N SER A 3 48.01 -47.62 -29.22
CA SER A 3 47.75 -46.80 -30.38
C SER A 3 46.43 -46.04 -30.20
N ASN A 4 46.32 -44.84 -30.78
CA ASN A 4 45.39 -44.53 -31.86
C ASN A 4 45.23 -43.01 -32.00
N ALA A 5 45.86 -42.48 -33.04
CA ALA A 5 45.48 -41.22 -33.66
C ALA A 5 45.48 -41.48 -35.17
N ARG A 6 44.31 -41.39 -35.81
CA ARG A 6 44.23 -41.18 -37.25
C ARG A 6 43.10 -40.22 -37.56
N CYS A 7 43.51 -39.19 -38.28
CA CYS A 7 42.71 -38.14 -38.85
C CYS A 7 42.50 -38.46 -40.34
N ARG A 8 41.44 -37.85 -40.90
CA ARG A 8 41.09 -37.63 -42.33
C ARG A 8 40.25 -38.67 -43.07
N GLY A 9 39.10 -38.17 -43.54
CA GLY A 9 38.35 -38.68 -44.69
C GLY A 9 37.18 -37.74 -45.00
N VAL A 10 37.33 -36.91 -46.04
CA VAL A 10 36.24 -36.17 -46.69
C VAL A 10 35.47 -37.15 -47.57
N LEU A 11 34.13 -37.11 -47.57
CA LEU A 11 33.29 -37.41 -48.74
C LEU A 11 31.82 -37.03 -48.49
N ALA A 12 31.21 -36.47 -49.53
CA ALA A 12 29.86 -35.95 -49.60
C ALA A 12 28.83 -37.02 -50.03
N ALA A 13 27.56 -36.63 -49.86
CA ALA A 13 26.34 -37.10 -50.53
C ALA A 13 25.72 -38.43 -50.07
N GLY A 14 24.47 -38.33 -49.59
CA GLY A 14 23.59 -39.45 -49.28
C GLY A 14 22.32 -39.00 -48.57
N ALA A 15 21.46 -38.25 -49.26
CA ALA A 15 20.07 -38.06 -48.85
C ALA A 15 19.30 -39.37 -49.07
N ALA A 16 18.57 -39.85 -48.05
CA ALA A 16 17.23 -40.42 -48.20
C ALA A 16 16.70 -40.94 -46.84
N ALA A 17 15.61 -40.33 -46.41
CA ALA A 17 14.46 -40.95 -45.75
C ALA A 17 14.72 -41.84 -44.50
N ALA A 18 14.63 -41.22 -43.33
CA ALA A 18 14.21 -41.93 -42.12
C ALA A 18 13.22 -41.05 -41.32
N MET A 19 11.94 -41.40 -41.49
CA MET A 19 10.85 -41.26 -40.53
C MET A 19 10.57 -39.85 -39.97
N MET A 20 9.80 -39.10 -40.75
CA MET A 20 8.69 -38.30 -40.22
C MET A 20 7.70 -39.27 -39.54
N LEU A 21 7.93 -39.58 -38.27
CA LEU A 21 6.85 -39.92 -37.34
C LEU A 21 6.51 -38.61 -36.62
N GLY A 22 5.78 -37.75 -37.31
CA GLY A 22 4.95 -36.77 -36.64
C GLY A 22 3.88 -37.55 -35.89
N GLY A 23 4.18 -37.89 -34.63
CA GLY A 23 3.11 -38.08 -33.67
C GLY A 23 2.32 -36.78 -33.67
N ALA A 24 1.00 -36.86 -33.85
CA ALA A 24 0.15 -35.74 -33.49
C ALA A 24 0.49 -35.42 -32.04
N ALA A 25 1.17 -34.29 -31.80
CA ALA A 25 1.15 -33.70 -30.48
C ALA A 25 -0.33 -33.58 -30.13
N GLY A 26 -0.74 -34.14 -28.99
CA GLY A 26 -2.07 -33.87 -28.46
C GLY A 26 -2.26 -32.36 -28.43
N ALA A 27 -3.49 -31.90 -28.66
CA ALA A 27 -3.77 -30.51 -28.40
C ALA A 27 -3.45 -30.25 -26.91
N GLN A 28 -2.66 -29.21 -26.66
CA GLN A 28 -2.07 -28.88 -25.38
C GLN A 28 -2.47 -27.44 -25.09
N THR A 29 -3.03 -27.19 -23.91
CA THR A 29 -3.45 -25.85 -23.48
C THR A 29 -2.41 -25.30 -22.50
N ASP A 30 -1.87 -24.12 -22.80
CA ASP A 30 -0.88 -23.45 -21.94
C ASP A 30 -1.61 -22.60 -20.88
N ILE A 31 -1.51 -22.95 -19.60
CA ILE A 31 -2.14 -22.24 -18.49
C ILE A 31 -1.09 -21.57 -17.60
N ALA A 32 -1.27 -20.27 -17.40
CA ALA A 32 -0.51 -19.49 -16.43
C ALA A 32 -1.10 -19.64 -15.02
N MET A 33 -0.25 -19.83 -14.01
CA MET A 33 -0.62 -19.80 -12.59
C MET A 33 0.02 -18.57 -11.93
N MET A 34 -0.80 -17.76 -11.25
CA MET A 34 -0.35 -16.67 -10.38
C MET A 34 -0.83 -16.94 -8.97
N GLU A 35 0.08 -16.94 -8.00
CA GLU A 35 -0.28 -16.96 -6.59
C GLU A 35 -0.22 -15.54 -6.02
N ILE A 36 -1.31 -15.11 -5.38
CA ILE A 36 -1.35 -13.87 -4.57
C ILE A 36 -1.37 -14.30 -3.11
N GLU A 37 -0.30 -13.99 -2.39
CA GLU A 37 -0.13 -14.34 -0.98
C GLU A 37 -0.04 -13.09 -0.09
N GLY A 38 -0.82 -13.07 0.99
CA GLY A 38 -0.82 -11.96 1.93
C GLY A 38 -1.36 -10.65 1.34
N GLY A 39 -0.95 -9.52 1.94
CA GLY A 39 -1.34 -8.18 1.46
C GLY A 39 -0.39 -7.65 0.39
N LEU A 40 -0.92 -6.83 -0.52
CA LEU A 40 -0.13 -6.13 -1.53
C LEU A 40 0.23 -4.72 -1.06
N SER A 41 1.49 -4.34 -1.24
CA SER A 41 1.96 -2.98 -0.96
C SER A 41 1.64 -2.02 -2.11
N GLU A 42 1.33 -0.77 -1.79
CA GLU A 42 1.14 0.31 -2.77
C GLU A 42 2.48 0.84 -3.33
N GLN A 43 3.59 0.60 -2.63
CA GLN A 43 4.91 1.07 -3.05
C GLN A 43 5.99 0.00 -2.83
N PRO A 44 7.08 0.03 -3.63
CA PRO A 44 8.20 -0.88 -3.42
C PRO A 44 8.83 -0.70 -2.04
N SER A 45 9.29 -1.82 -1.45
CA SER A 45 10.09 -1.78 -0.22
C SER A 45 11.39 -0.99 -0.45
N PRO A 46 11.81 -0.13 0.49
CA PRO A 46 13.15 0.49 0.44
C PRO A 46 14.30 -0.53 0.37
N LEU A 47 14.03 -1.79 0.73
CA LEU A 47 14.94 -2.93 0.75
C LEU A 47 14.70 -3.95 -0.37
N ALA A 48 13.85 -3.63 -1.36
CA ALA A 48 13.48 -4.55 -2.45
C ALA A 48 14.70 -5.18 -3.14
N TRP A 49 15.81 -4.45 -3.21
CA TRP A 49 17.06 -4.89 -3.83
C TRP A 49 17.90 -5.91 -3.02
N ILE A 50 17.55 -6.20 -1.75
CA ILE A 50 18.26 -7.17 -0.87
C ILE A 50 17.37 -8.36 -0.48
N GLN A 51 16.06 -8.15 -0.35
CA GLN A 51 15.16 -9.16 0.20
C GLN A 51 14.69 -10.13 -0.89
N SER A 52 14.78 -11.44 -0.62
CA SER A 52 14.17 -12.46 -1.47
C SER A 52 12.64 -12.48 -1.28
N SER A 53 11.94 -12.63 -2.40
CA SER A 53 10.49 -12.62 -2.64
C SER A 53 9.58 -13.26 -1.59
N GLY A 54 8.36 -12.71 -1.47
CA GLY A 54 7.21 -13.29 -0.76
C GLY A 54 6.48 -12.34 0.20
N SER A 55 7.21 -11.42 0.86
CA SER A 55 6.62 -10.61 1.96
C SER A 55 6.16 -9.20 1.58
N PHE A 56 6.46 -8.72 0.36
CA PHE A 56 6.29 -7.31 -0.02
C PHE A 56 5.94 -7.11 -1.51
N THR A 57 5.25 -8.07 -2.13
CA THR A 57 4.77 -7.92 -3.51
C THR A 57 3.90 -6.66 -3.61
N THR A 58 4.15 -5.85 -4.63
CA THR A 58 3.37 -4.64 -4.87
C THR A 58 2.18 -4.90 -5.78
N LEU A 59 1.14 -4.07 -5.66
CA LEU A 59 0.02 -4.09 -6.59
C LEU A 59 0.48 -3.88 -8.03
N ALA A 60 1.42 -2.97 -8.24
CA ALA A 60 1.95 -2.64 -9.56
C ALA A 60 2.62 -3.86 -10.24
N GLU A 61 3.42 -4.64 -9.51
CA GLU A 61 4.06 -5.85 -10.05
C GLU A 61 3.02 -6.93 -10.42
N VAL A 62 1.95 -7.08 -9.63
CA VAL A 62 0.84 -8.00 -9.95
C VAL A 62 0.11 -7.54 -11.22
N VAL A 63 -0.22 -6.25 -11.31
CA VAL A 63 -0.88 -5.65 -12.47
C VAL A 63 -0.03 -5.82 -13.73
N GLU A 64 1.27 -5.52 -13.67
CA GLU A 64 2.20 -5.68 -14.79
C GLU A 64 2.29 -7.14 -15.25
N ALA A 65 2.37 -8.08 -14.31
CA ALA A 65 2.42 -9.50 -14.62
C ALA A 65 1.12 -9.98 -15.31
N LEU A 66 -0.05 -9.50 -14.87
CA LEU A 66 -1.34 -9.79 -15.52
C LEU A 66 -1.46 -9.17 -16.92
N HIS A 67 -0.90 -7.97 -17.13
CA HIS A 67 -0.77 -7.39 -18.47
C HIS A 67 0.09 -8.27 -19.39
N GLY A 68 1.21 -8.79 -18.88
CA GLY A 68 2.03 -9.75 -19.61
C GLY A 68 1.25 -11.00 -20.03
N VAL A 69 0.34 -11.49 -19.19
CA VAL A 69 -0.57 -12.60 -19.54
C VAL A 69 -1.56 -12.18 -20.63
N ALA A 70 -2.17 -11.00 -20.54
CA ALA A 70 -3.09 -10.49 -21.55
C ALA A 70 -2.43 -10.38 -22.94
N GLU A 71 -1.15 -9.98 -23.00
CA GLU A 71 -0.39 -9.80 -24.25
C GLU A 71 0.29 -11.07 -24.77
N SER A 72 0.41 -12.11 -23.93
CA SER A 72 1.05 -13.37 -24.30
C SER A 72 0.27 -14.13 -25.37
N ASN A 73 0.98 -14.57 -26.42
CA ASN A 73 0.48 -15.53 -27.41
C ASN A 73 0.82 -17.00 -27.04
N ARG A 74 1.36 -17.22 -25.84
CA ARG A 74 1.79 -18.52 -25.33
C ARG A 74 0.95 -19.01 -24.16
N THR A 75 -0.15 -18.31 -23.87
CA THR A 75 -0.97 -18.56 -22.69
C THR A 75 -2.41 -18.52 -23.14
N ASP A 76 -3.13 -19.61 -22.94
CA ASP A 76 -4.52 -19.77 -23.34
C ASP A 76 -5.48 -19.42 -22.18
N ALA A 77 -5.02 -19.61 -20.94
CA ALA A 77 -5.79 -19.30 -19.74
C ALA A 77 -4.90 -18.90 -18.55
N LEU A 78 -5.54 -18.32 -17.53
CA LEU A 78 -4.92 -17.90 -16.27
C LEU A 78 -5.67 -18.52 -15.10
N VAL A 79 -4.93 -19.02 -14.11
CA VAL A 79 -5.42 -19.32 -12.77
C VAL A 79 -4.80 -18.31 -11.80
N ILE A 80 -5.63 -17.61 -11.04
CA ILE A 80 -5.21 -16.79 -9.91
C ILE A 80 -5.55 -17.58 -8.64
N ARG A 81 -4.54 -18.00 -7.89
CA ARG A 81 -4.72 -18.63 -6.58
C ARG A 81 -4.55 -17.60 -5.48
N LEU A 82 -5.58 -17.44 -4.66
CA LEU A 82 -5.58 -16.56 -3.49
C LEU A 82 -5.17 -17.36 -2.26
N LYS A 83 -3.96 -17.10 -1.76
CA LYS A 83 -3.36 -17.83 -0.64
C LYS A 83 -3.22 -16.89 0.55
N ASP A 84 -4.21 -16.90 1.44
CA ASP A 84 -4.29 -15.94 2.55
C ASP A 84 -4.19 -14.47 2.06
N ALA A 85 -4.73 -14.19 0.88
CA ALA A 85 -4.67 -12.86 0.26
C ALA A 85 -5.44 -11.83 1.11
N ALA A 86 -4.82 -10.70 1.39
CA ALA A 86 -5.38 -9.62 2.18
C ALA A 86 -5.47 -8.34 1.33
N LEU A 87 -6.42 -8.33 0.40
CA LEU A 87 -6.59 -7.25 -0.58
C LEU A 87 -7.60 -6.21 -0.08
N SER A 88 -7.31 -4.93 -0.31
CA SER A 88 -8.31 -3.87 -0.16
C SER A 88 -9.31 -3.89 -1.32
N THR A 89 -10.50 -3.29 -1.14
CA THR A 89 -11.50 -3.20 -2.21
C THR A 89 -10.97 -2.48 -3.44
N SER A 90 -10.18 -1.41 -3.29
CA SER A 90 -9.59 -0.71 -4.43
C SER A 90 -8.55 -1.57 -5.16
N GLN A 91 -7.77 -2.38 -4.43
CA GLN A 91 -6.84 -3.33 -5.04
C GLN A 91 -7.59 -4.40 -5.85
N ILE A 92 -8.72 -4.91 -5.32
CA ILE A 92 -9.60 -5.83 -6.05
C ILE A 92 -10.16 -5.17 -7.31
N GLU A 93 -10.57 -3.91 -7.24
CA GLU A 93 -11.07 -3.17 -8.40
C GLU A 93 -10.00 -2.98 -9.49
N GLU A 94 -8.76 -2.67 -9.12
CA GLU A 94 -7.63 -2.56 -10.06
C GLU A 94 -7.29 -3.92 -10.69
N ILE A 95 -7.12 -4.97 -9.88
CA ILE A 95 -6.84 -6.33 -10.38
C ILE A 95 -8.01 -6.84 -11.24
N GLY A 96 -9.25 -6.65 -10.80
CA GLY A 96 -10.46 -7.00 -11.54
C GLY A 96 -10.58 -6.27 -12.88
N GLY A 97 -10.13 -5.01 -12.94
CA GLY A 97 -9.97 -4.27 -14.18
C GLY A 97 -9.03 -4.96 -15.16
N VAL A 98 -7.88 -5.45 -14.69
CA VAL A 98 -6.91 -6.18 -15.53
C VAL A 98 -7.40 -7.59 -15.88
N ILE A 99 -8.10 -8.29 -14.97
CA ILE A 99 -8.75 -9.57 -15.28
C ILE A 99 -9.70 -9.42 -16.47
N ARG A 100 -10.49 -8.34 -16.52
CA ARG A 100 -11.33 -8.05 -17.69
C ARG A 100 -10.50 -7.86 -18.97
N LYS A 101 -9.38 -7.13 -18.91
CA LYS A 101 -8.46 -6.98 -20.06
C LYS A 101 -7.90 -8.35 -20.51
N VAL A 102 -7.56 -9.25 -19.58
CA VAL A 102 -7.12 -10.63 -19.90
C VAL A 102 -8.25 -11.40 -20.62
N ARG A 103 -9.48 -11.31 -20.12
CA ARG A 103 -10.65 -11.95 -20.73
C ARG A 103 -10.99 -11.40 -22.11
N ASP A 104 -10.92 -10.08 -22.27
CA ASP A 104 -11.12 -9.39 -23.56
C ASP A 104 -10.05 -9.78 -24.60
N SER A 105 -8.87 -10.26 -24.17
CA SER A 105 -7.85 -10.84 -25.05
C SER A 105 -8.18 -12.26 -25.54
N GLY A 106 -9.32 -12.81 -25.13
CA GLY A 106 -9.81 -14.15 -25.50
C GLY A 106 -9.35 -15.28 -24.59
N LYS A 107 -8.68 -14.97 -23.48
CA LYS A 107 -8.17 -15.96 -22.51
C LYS A 107 -9.18 -16.17 -21.39
N ARG A 108 -9.33 -17.41 -20.90
CA ARG A 108 -10.17 -17.68 -19.72
C ARG A 108 -9.41 -17.38 -18.43
N VAL A 109 -10.10 -16.85 -17.43
CA VAL A 109 -9.54 -16.62 -16.09
C VAL A 109 -10.30 -17.43 -15.05
N HIS A 110 -9.55 -18.14 -14.22
CA HIS A 110 -10.04 -18.93 -13.10
C HIS A 110 -9.51 -18.35 -11.79
N VAL A 111 -10.33 -18.29 -10.75
CA VAL A 111 -9.89 -17.91 -9.41
C VAL A 111 -10.03 -19.11 -8.49
N PHE A 112 -8.95 -19.49 -7.83
CA PHE A 112 -8.93 -20.58 -6.86
C PHE A 112 -8.69 -20.01 -5.45
N ALA A 113 -9.47 -20.43 -4.46
CA ALA A 113 -9.20 -20.09 -3.06
C ALA A 113 -9.66 -21.21 -2.11
N GLU A 114 -8.96 -21.33 -0.98
CA GLU A 114 -9.30 -22.29 0.07
C GLU A 114 -10.62 -21.95 0.77
N ASN A 115 -10.94 -20.67 0.90
CA ASN A 115 -12.22 -20.16 1.38
C ASN A 115 -12.59 -18.92 0.58
N TYR A 116 -13.89 -18.64 0.46
CA TYR A 116 -14.38 -17.45 -0.20
C TYR A 116 -15.06 -16.52 0.80
N GLY A 117 -14.42 -15.40 1.12
CA GLY A 117 -15.01 -14.29 1.87
C GLY A 117 -15.46 -13.16 0.93
N ASN A 118 -15.76 -12.00 1.51
CA ASN A 118 -16.14 -10.81 0.73
C ASN A 118 -15.12 -10.45 -0.36
N ALA A 119 -13.82 -10.54 -0.06
CA ALA A 119 -12.74 -10.15 -0.97
C ALA A 119 -12.61 -11.13 -2.14
N GLU A 120 -12.57 -12.43 -1.84
CA GLU A 120 -12.42 -13.50 -2.82
C GLU A 120 -13.63 -13.57 -3.75
N ILE A 121 -14.85 -13.40 -3.22
CA ILE A 121 -16.08 -13.36 -4.04
C ILE A 121 -16.08 -12.14 -4.95
N LEU A 122 -15.70 -10.97 -4.42
CA LEU A 122 -15.65 -9.75 -5.23
C LEU A 122 -14.63 -9.87 -6.36
N LEU A 123 -13.41 -10.35 -6.07
CA LEU A 123 -12.39 -10.57 -7.09
C LEU A 123 -12.78 -11.68 -8.07
N GLY A 124 -13.26 -12.81 -7.55
CA GLY A 124 -13.74 -13.95 -8.30
C GLY A 124 -14.85 -13.59 -9.29
N SER A 125 -15.70 -12.61 -8.94
CA SER A 125 -16.75 -12.13 -9.84
C SER A 125 -16.22 -11.56 -11.17
N TYR A 126 -14.96 -11.11 -11.23
CA TYR A 126 -14.36 -10.65 -12.49
C TYR A 126 -13.90 -11.80 -13.41
N ALA A 127 -13.76 -13.01 -12.89
CA ALA A 127 -13.25 -14.19 -13.59
C ALA A 127 -14.34 -14.87 -14.45
N ASP A 128 -13.94 -15.90 -15.20
CA ASP A 128 -14.87 -16.78 -15.90
C ASP A 128 -15.33 -17.96 -15.04
N GLU A 129 -14.56 -18.30 -14.00
CA GLU A 129 -14.85 -19.42 -13.11
C GLU A 129 -14.18 -19.22 -11.74
N THR A 130 -14.95 -19.47 -10.68
CA THR A 130 -14.53 -19.47 -9.29
C THR A 130 -14.52 -20.89 -8.73
N ILE A 131 -13.36 -21.29 -8.23
CA ILE A 131 -13.07 -22.65 -7.79
C ILE A 131 -12.80 -22.61 -6.28
N LEU A 132 -13.69 -23.21 -5.50
CA LEU A 132 -13.54 -23.38 -4.06
C LEU A 132 -12.80 -24.69 -3.76
N GLN A 133 -11.83 -24.65 -2.85
CA GLN A 133 -11.20 -25.86 -2.33
C GLN A 133 -12.24 -26.82 -1.73
N ALA A 134 -12.15 -28.11 -2.06
CA ALA A 134 -12.98 -29.13 -1.42
C ALA A 134 -12.82 -29.12 0.12
N GLY A 135 -13.94 -28.95 0.82
CA GLY A 135 -13.99 -28.79 2.28
C GLY A 135 -13.83 -27.36 2.79
N GLY A 136 -13.60 -26.40 1.89
CA GLY A 136 -13.61 -24.97 2.17
C GLY A 136 -15.02 -24.42 2.43
N ALA A 137 -15.08 -23.18 2.90
CA ALA A 137 -16.33 -22.49 3.21
C ALA A 137 -16.49 -21.16 2.44
N VAL A 138 -17.74 -20.74 2.28
CA VAL A 138 -18.12 -19.44 1.71
C VAL A 138 -18.79 -18.57 2.79
N SER A 139 -18.45 -17.28 2.81
CA SER A 139 -18.95 -16.28 3.76
C SER A 139 -19.03 -14.88 3.13
N LEU A 140 -20.17 -14.55 2.51
CA LEU A 140 -20.46 -13.20 2.01
C LEU A 140 -21.32 -12.44 3.04
N SER A 141 -20.67 -11.76 3.99
CA SER A 141 -21.35 -11.10 5.11
C SER A 141 -21.68 -9.62 4.89
N GLY A 142 -21.13 -9.01 3.84
CA GLY A 142 -21.26 -7.57 3.62
C GLY A 142 -20.32 -6.75 4.51
N LEU A 143 -20.72 -5.53 4.85
CA LEU A 143 -19.88 -4.58 5.59
C LEU A 143 -20.34 -4.44 7.05
N HIS A 144 -19.39 -4.49 7.97
CA HIS A 144 -19.60 -4.21 9.39
C HIS A 144 -18.47 -3.31 9.89
N MET A 145 -18.81 -2.31 10.69
CA MET A 145 -17.83 -1.42 11.30
C MET A 145 -18.22 -1.13 12.75
N GLU A 146 -17.23 -1.11 13.63
CA GLU A 146 -17.40 -0.72 15.02
C GLU A 146 -16.43 0.42 15.35
N GLU A 147 -16.94 1.42 16.05
CA GLU A 147 -16.15 2.55 16.52
C GLU A 147 -16.02 2.51 18.03
N MET A 148 -14.79 2.68 18.52
CA MET A 148 -14.51 2.74 19.93
C MET A 148 -14.54 4.18 20.44
N PHE A 149 -15.28 4.43 21.53
CA PHE A 149 -15.30 5.71 22.23
C PHE A 149 -14.67 5.57 23.61
N LEU A 150 -13.57 6.29 23.83
CA LEU A 150 -12.68 6.19 24.98
C LEU A 150 -12.81 7.32 25.98
N LYS A 151 -13.64 8.34 25.73
CA LYS A 151 -13.77 9.50 26.63
C LYS A 151 -13.97 9.10 28.09
N ASP A 152 -14.90 8.19 28.37
CA ASP A 152 -15.22 7.78 29.74
C ASP A 152 -14.08 6.96 30.37
N THR A 153 -13.43 6.10 29.59
CA THR A 153 -12.24 5.35 30.02
C THR A 153 -11.08 6.29 30.34
N LEU A 154 -10.81 7.28 29.46
CA LEU A 154 -9.78 8.30 29.66
C LEU A 154 -10.07 9.11 30.93
N GLY A 155 -11.30 9.59 31.10
CA GLY A 155 -11.72 10.28 32.32
C GLY A 155 -11.52 9.43 33.57
N TRP A 156 -11.89 8.14 33.52
CA TRP A 156 -11.70 7.20 34.63
C TRP A 156 -10.23 7.07 35.05
N ILE A 157 -9.29 6.97 34.11
CA ILE A 157 -7.85 6.89 34.43
C ILE A 157 -7.23 8.26 34.80
N GLY A 158 -7.97 9.36 34.70
CA GLY A 158 -7.45 10.71 34.98
C GLY A 158 -6.72 11.34 33.78
N VAL A 159 -7.10 10.96 32.56
CA VAL A 159 -6.63 11.56 31.32
C VAL A 159 -7.77 12.35 30.68
N ARG A 160 -7.47 13.57 30.27
CA ARG A 160 -8.40 14.45 29.57
C ARG A 160 -7.88 14.75 28.18
N ALA A 161 -8.72 14.59 27.16
CA ALA A 161 -8.45 15.08 25.82
C ALA A 161 -8.86 16.57 25.72
N ASP A 162 -7.94 17.42 25.27
CA ASP A 162 -8.21 18.80 24.88
C ASP A 162 -7.96 18.90 23.38
N MET A 163 -9.04 18.75 22.60
CA MET A 163 -9.00 18.68 21.14
C MET A 163 -9.88 19.76 20.52
N VAL A 164 -9.42 20.31 19.40
CA VAL A 164 -10.19 21.21 18.54
C VAL A 164 -10.38 20.52 17.19
N GLN A 165 -11.62 20.58 16.69
CA GLN A 165 -11.94 20.28 15.30
C GLN A 165 -12.53 21.53 14.63
N VAL A 166 -12.26 21.67 13.34
CA VAL A 166 -12.90 22.62 12.42
C VAL A 166 -13.50 21.81 11.28
N GLY A 167 -14.82 21.83 11.20
CA GLY A 167 -15.65 20.96 10.37
C GLY A 167 -16.54 20.04 11.22
N ASP A 168 -17.85 20.11 11.00
CA ASP A 168 -18.85 19.36 11.78
C ASP A 168 -18.72 17.84 11.61
N TYR A 169 -18.29 17.39 10.43
CA TYR A 169 -18.10 15.99 10.06
C TYR A 169 -16.65 15.52 10.31
N LYS A 170 -15.79 16.38 10.88
CA LYS A 170 -14.39 16.03 11.18
C LYS A 170 -14.30 15.29 12.51
N GLY A 171 -14.71 14.02 12.53
CA GLY A 171 -14.93 13.25 13.76
C GLY A 171 -13.74 12.46 14.33
N ALA A 172 -12.53 12.55 13.77
CA ALA A 172 -11.39 11.72 14.20
C ALA A 172 -10.97 11.90 15.68
N ASN A 173 -11.33 13.02 16.32
CA ASN A 173 -11.15 13.24 17.76
C ASN A 173 -12.33 12.77 18.62
N GLU A 174 -13.49 12.45 18.03
CA GLU A 174 -14.71 12.14 18.79
C GLU A 174 -14.53 10.91 19.67
N MET A 175 -13.74 9.93 19.23
CA MET A 175 -13.36 8.77 20.06
C MET A 175 -12.74 9.17 21.40
N PHE A 176 -12.08 10.33 21.51
CA PHE A 176 -11.48 10.80 22.76
C PHE A 176 -12.34 11.82 23.52
N MET A 177 -13.27 12.47 22.81
CA MET A 177 -14.04 13.62 23.32
C MET A 177 -15.50 13.27 23.66
N ARG A 178 -16.02 12.17 23.12
CA ARG A 178 -17.41 11.71 23.23
C ARG A 178 -17.48 10.24 23.65
N SER A 179 -18.65 9.82 24.13
CA SER A 179 -18.94 8.43 24.49
C SER A 179 -19.73 7.69 23.40
N GLN A 180 -20.19 8.44 22.39
CA GLN A 180 -21.01 8.06 21.25
C GLN A 180 -20.77 9.10 20.13
N PRO A 181 -21.02 8.75 18.85
CA PRO A 181 -20.82 9.69 17.74
C PRO A 181 -21.73 10.92 17.88
N SER A 182 -21.29 12.04 17.31
CA SER A 182 -22.19 13.17 17.02
C SER A 182 -23.12 12.81 15.86
N GLU A 183 -24.22 13.56 15.72
CA GLU A 183 -25.16 13.38 14.59
C GLU A 183 -24.47 13.56 13.23
N ALA A 184 -23.56 14.53 13.13
CA ALA A 184 -22.81 14.79 11.90
C ALA A 184 -21.83 13.65 11.57
N TRP A 185 -21.10 13.14 12.57
CA TRP A 185 -20.19 12.02 12.38
C TRP A 185 -20.93 10.72 12.05
N ASP A 186 -22.01 10.44 12.77
CA ASP A 186 -22.90 9.30 12.51
C ASP A 186 -23.45 9.35 11.08
N GLN A 187 -23.93 10.52 10.64
CA GLN A 187 -24.37 10.71 9.25
C GLN A 187 -23.23 10.47 8.24
N ASN A 188 -22.02 10.98 8.51
CA ASN A 188 -20.87 10.82 7.62
C ASN A 188 -20.55 9.35 7.38
N ILE A 189 -20.45 8.60 8.48
CA ILE A 189 -20.04 7.20 8.49
C ILE A 189 -21.11 6.32 7.86
N ASN A 190 -22.39 6.51 8.20
CA ASN A 190 -23.47 5.75 7.58
C ASN A 190 -23.54 6.00 6.07
N GLN A 191 -23.40 7.24 5.60
CA GLN A 191 -23.38 7.53 4.16
C GLN A 191 -22.19 6.90 3.44
N LEU A 192 -21.03 6.87 4.08
CA LEU A 192 -19.84 6.21 3.53
C LEU A 192 -20.07 4.70 3.41
N LEU A 193 -20.58 4.05 4.46
CA LEU A 193 -20.89 2.62 4.46
C LEU A 193 -21.96 2.27 3.44
N ASP A 194 -23.03 3.07 3.33
CA ASP A 194 -24.09 2.89 2.32
C ASP A 194 -23.51 2.93 0.90
N SER A 195 -22.61 3.87 0.64
CA SER A 195 -21.97 4.03 -0.68
C SER A 195 -21.03 2.86 -0.99
N MET A 196 -20.19 2.45 -0.03
CA MET A 196 -19.29 1.31 -0.18
C MET A 196 -20.07 0.00 -0.38
N TYR A 197 -21.11 -0.24 0.42
CA TYR A 197 -21.94 -1.44 0.30
C TYR A 197 -22.71 -1.46 -1.02
N GLY A 198 -23.28 -0.31 -1.41
CA GLY A 198 -23.95 -0.15 -2.70
C GLY A 198 -23.02 -0.43 -3.88
N GLY A 199 -21.78 0.06 -3.83
CA GLY A 199 -20.74 -0.21 -4.84
C GLY A 199 -20.43 -1.71 -4.94
N MET A 200 -20.13 -2.37 -3.82
CA MET A 200 -19.87 -3.81 -3.77
C MET A 200 -21.03 -4.61 -4.37
N ARG A 201 -22.28 -4.30 -3.96
CA ARG A 201 -23.47 -4.96 -4.50
C ARG A 201 -23.63 -4.73 -6.00
N SER A 202 -23.40 -3.51 -6.47
CA SER A 202 -23.51 -3.18 -7.90
C SER A 202 -22.54 -4.01 -8.74
N THR A 203 -21.29 -4.14 -8.28
CA THR A 203 -20.29 -4.99 -8.94
C THR A 203 -20.72 -6.45 -8.96
N LEU A 204 -21.07 -7.02 -7.80
CA LEU A 204 -21.47 -8.42 -7.70
C LEU A 204 -22.70 -8.74 -8.55
N LYS A 205 -23.74 -7.91 -8.51
CA LYS A 205 -24.95 -8.09 -9.32
C LYS A 205 -24.65 -8.08 -10.82
N THR A 206 -23.78 -7.17 -11.25
CA THR A 206 -23.41 -7.05 -12.66
C THR A 206 -22.62 -8.27 -13.11
N ASN A 207 -21.64 -8.67 -12.31
CA ASN A 207 -20.68 -9.70 -12.66
C ASN A 207 -21.27 -11.13 -12.54
N LEU A 208 -22.04 -11.39 -11.48
CA LEU A 208 -22.71 -12.68 -11.24
C LEU A 208 -24.09 -12.77 -11.92
N ALA A 209 -24.50 -11.72 -12.65
CA ALA A 209 -25.81 -11.62 -13.30
C ALA A 209 -27.01 -11.87 -12.35
N MET A 210 -26.93 -11.36 -11.12
CA MET A 210 -27.96 -11.50 -10.09
C MET A 210 -28.81 -10.23 -9.94
N SER A 211 -30.10 -10.41 -9.66
CA SER A 211 -30.98 -9.37 -9.12
C SER A 211 -30.67 -9.09 -7.63
N ASP A 212 -31.25 -8.02 -7.07
CA ASP A 212 -31.11 -7.74 -5.63
C ASP A 212 -31.61 -8.88 -4.76
N ALA A 213 -32.76 -9.47 -5.12
CA ALA A 213 -33.35 -10.56 -4.34
C ALA A 213 -32.53 -11.85 -4.43
N GLU A 214 -31.93 -12.13 -5.58
CA GLU A 214 -31.03 -13.28 -5.75
C GLU A 214 -29.74 -13.08 -4.94
N LEU A 215 -29.14 -11.89 -4.99
CA LEU A 215 -27.96 -11.60 -4.18
C LEU A 215 -28.27 -11.66 -2.67
N ASP A 216 -29.42 -11.15 -2.24
CA ASP A 216 -29.83 -11.22 -0.83
C ASP A 216 -30.01 -12.67 -0.37
N ALA A 217 -30.66 -13.51 -1.19
CA ALA A 217 -30.82 -14.93 -0.91
C ALA A 217 -29.47 -15.66 -0.90
N ALA A 218 -28.57 -15.31 -1.83
CA ALA A 218 -27.22 -15.87 -1.89
C ALA A 218 -26.38 -15.47 -0.67
N MET A 219 -26.47 -14.23 -0.20
CA MET A 219 -25.82 -13.76 1.03
C MET A 219 -26.37 -14.47 2.28
N GLU A 220 -27.70 -14.67 2.36
CA GLU A 220 -28.32 -15.37 3.48
C GLU A 220 -27.91 -16.86 3.54
N ALA A 221 -27.85 -17.53 2.38
CA ALA A 221 -27.40 -18.91 2.27
C ALA A 221 -25.87 -19.04 2.43
N GLY A 222 -25.12 -18.05 1.96
CA GLY A 222 -23.68 -18.01 1.86
C GLY A 222 -22.94 -17.70 3.15
N TRP A 223 -23.47 -18.06 4.32
CA TRP A 223 -22.84 -17.83 5.62
C TRP A 223 -22.29 -19.11 6.23
N LEU A 224 -20.95 -19.24 6.27
CA LEU A 224 -20.23 -20.45 6.64
C LEU A 224 -20.76 -21.70 5.93
N THR A 225 -21.23 -21.54 4.69
CA THR A 225 -21.76 -22.65 3.92
C THR A 225 -20.62 -23.50 3.38
N GLY A 226 -20.82 -24.82 3.38
CA GLY A 226 -19.91 -25.75 2.71
C GLY A 226 -20.14 -25.77 1.19
N ALA A 227 -19.30 -26.56 0.52
CA ALA A 227 -19.26 -26.80 -0.92
C ALA A 227 -20.63 -26.80 -1.64
N ASP A 228 -21.56 -27.69 -1.26
CA ASP A 228 -22.83 -27.86 -1.97
C ASP A 228 -23.68 -26.59 -1.92
N GLY A 229 -23.85 -26.00 -0.72
CA GLY A 229 -24.61 -24.76 -0.55
C GLY A 229 -23.91 -23.54 -1.17
N ALA A 230 -22.58 -23.59 -1.28
CA ALA A 230 -21.81 -22.54 -1.94
C ALA A 230 -22.11 -22.47 -3.44
N VAL A 231 -22.10 -23.61 -4.13
CA VAL A 231 -22.46 -23.69 -5.55
C VAL A 231 -23.95 -23.38 -5.76
N GLU A 232 -24.83 -23.91 -4.90
CA GLU A 232 -26.27 -23.64 -4.96
C GLU A 232 -26.60 -22.14 -4.77
N SER A 233 -25.79 -21.42 -3.99
CA SER A 233 -25.96 -19.97 -3.78
C SER A 233 -25.57 -19.13 -5.02
N GLY A 234 -24.81 -19.70 -5.95
CA GLY A 234 -24.26 -18.98 -7.11
C GLY A 234 -23.14 -17.99 -6.77
N LEU A 235 -22.59 -18.03 -5.55
CA LEU A 235 -21.44 -17.21 -5.14
C LEU A 235 -20.10 -17.81 -5.59
N VAL A 236 -20.07 -19.12 -5.83
CA VAL A 236 -18.95 -19.83 -6.44
C VAL A 236 -19.46 -20.79 -7.51
N ASP A 237 -18.65 -21.09 -8.52
CA ASP A 237 -19.05 -21.91 -9.65
C ASP A 237 -18.83 -23.41 -9.40
N THR A 238 -17.72 -23.78 -8.77
CA THR A 238 -17.35 -25.18 -8.61
C THR A 238 -16.49 -25.43 -7.36
N VAL A 239 -16.35 -26.71 -7.02
CA VAL A 239 -15.60 -27.20 -5.87
C VAL A 239 -14.61 -28.25 -6.33
N VAL A 240 -13.32 -28.00 -6.11
CA VAL A 240 -12.22 -28.86 -6.54
C VAL A 240 -11.18 -28.95 -5.43
N ASP A 241 -10.71 -30.16 -5.13
CA ASP A 241 -9.53 -30.31 -4.27
C ASP A 241 -8.29 -29.88 -5.06
N LEU A 242 -7.43 -29.01 -4.51
CA LEU A 242 -6.30 -28.42 -5.24
C LEU A 242 -5.44 -29.44 -6.02
N PRO A 243 -5.11 -30.65 -5.50
CA PRO A 243 -4.38 -31.66 -6.27
C PRO A 243 -5.10 -32.15 -7.53
N LEU A 244 -6.42 -31.98 -7.61
CA LEU A 244 -7.28 -32.33 -8.76
C LEU A 244 -7.56 -31.13 -9.68
N LEU A 245 -6.97 -29.96 -9.41
CA LEU A 245 -7.16 -28.77 -10.25
C LEU A 245 -6.73 -29.00 -11.70
N THR A 246 -5.61 -29.69 -11.92
CA THR A 246 -5.16 -30.03 -13.28
C THR A 246 -6.19 -30.91 -13.99
N GLU A 247 -6.69 -31.97 -13.35
CA GLU A 247 -7.69 -32.87 -13.93
C GLU A 247 -8.98 -32.12 -14.27
N HIS A 248 -9.45 -31.24 -13.38
CA HIS A 248 -10.61 -30.38 -13.63
C HIS A 248 -10.45 -29.50 -14.87
N LEU A 249 -9.28 -28.88 -15.04
CA LEU A 249 -9.00 -28.03 -16.19
C LEU A 249 -8.81 -28.86 -17.47
N GLU A 250 -8.13 -30.01 -17.42
CA GLU A 250 -8.01 -30.93 -18.56
C GLU A 250 -9.39 -31.36 -19.06
N ASP A 251 -10.32 -31.69 -18.15
CA ASP A 251 -11.70 -32.01 -18.49
C ASP A 251 -12.46 -30.82 -19.08
N ALA A 252 -12.22 -29.60 -18.57
CA ALA A 252 -12.87 -28.38 -19.03
C ALA A 252 -12.40 -27.93 -20.44
N TYR A 253 -11.12 -28.11 -20.76
CA TYR A 253 -10.56 -27.74 -22.07
C TYR A 253 -10.54 -28.89 -23.08
N GLY A 254 -10.53 -30.14 -22.62
CA GLY A 254 -10.44 -31.34 -23.45
C GLY A 254 -9.03 -31.69 -23.93
N ASP A 255 -8.00 -31.09 -23.33
CA ASP A 255 -6.60 -31.09 -23.74
C ASP A 255 -5.66 -31.28 -22.53
N GLU A 256 -4.43 -31.73 -22.77
CA GLU A 256 -3.39 -31.80 -21.71
C GLU A 256 -2.95 -30.38 -21.31
N ILE A 257 -2.78 -30.13 -20.01
CA ILE A 257 -2.37 -28.80 -19.51
C ILE A 257 -0.85 -28.68 -19.42
N ALA A 258 -0.31 -27.61 -20.01
CA ALA A 258 1.05 -27.13 -19.74
C ALA A 258 1.01 -25.97 -18.75
N TRP A 259 1.58 -26.17 -17.56
CA TRP A 259 1.67 -25.12 -16.55
C TRP A 259 2.87 -24.19 -16.78
N SER A 260 2.64 -22.90 -16.57
CA SER A 260 3.69 -21.90 -16.42
C SER A 260 3.40 -21.01 -15.21
N ASP A 261 4.44 -20.68 -14.44
CA ASP A 261 4.29 -19.76 -13.31
C ASP A 261 4.43 -18.31 -13.79
N VAL A 262 3.54 -17.46 -13.32
CA VAL A 262 3.62 -16.01 -13.46
C VAL A 262 4.06 -15.44 -12.13
N GLU A 263 5.36 -15.20 -12.00
CA GLU A 263 5.91 -14.45 -10.87
C GLU A 263 5.89 -12.95 -11.19
N PRO A 264 5.35 -12.10 -10.31
CA PRO A 264 5.63 -10.67 -10.33
C PRO A 264 7.16 -10.47 -10.29
N ASP A 265 7.72 -9.56 -11.10
CA ASP A 265 9.18 -9.39 -11.21
C ASP A 265 9.78 -8.93 -9.87
N ALA A 266 10.20 -9.89 -9.05
CA ALA A 266 10.92 -9.62 -7.82
C ALA A 266 12.33 -9.13 -8.18
N SER A 267 12.52 -7.81 -8.15
CA SER A 267 13.76 -7.13 -8.49
C SER A 267 15.02 -7.87 -8.04
N MET A 268 15.98 -8.06 -8.96
CA MET A 268 17.33 -8.63 -8.78
C MET A 268 17.49 -9.56 -7.56
N LYS A 269 17.27 -10.87 -7.75
CA LYS A 269 17.70 -11.91 -6.81
C LYS A 269 19.23 -11.85 -6.65
N ILE A 270 19.74 -11.07 -5.68
CA ILE A 270 21.16 -11.11 -5.30
C ILE A 270 21.40 -12.47 -4.65
N ASP A 271 22.28 -13.29 -5.23
CA ASP A 271 22.70 -14.54 -4.62
C ASP A 271 23.52 -14.25 -3.35
N PRO A 272 22.96 -14.45 -2.13
CA PRO A 272 23.68 -14.16 -0.90
C PRO A 272 24.84 -15.13 -0.66
N ALA A 273 24.91 -16.25 -1.40
CA ALA A 273 26.04 -17.17 -1.35
C ALA A 273 27.28 -16.64 -2.11
N ASN A 274 27.14 -15.56 -2.90
CA ASN A 274 28.26 -14.95 -3.63
C ASN A 274 28.89 -13.80 -2.81
N PRO A 275 30.11 -13.97 -2.27
CA PRO A 275 30.76 -12.95 -1.44
C PRO A 275 31.08 -11.65 -2.19
N PHE A 276 31.23 -11.69 -3.52
CA PHE A 276 31.40 -10.48 -4.34
C PHE A 276 30.07 -9.75 -4.57
N ALA A 277 28.96 -10.47 -4.69
CA ALA A 277 27.64 -9.87 -4.78
C ALA A 277 27.27 -9.16 -3.46
N MET A 278 27.58 -9.79 -2.33
CA MET A 278 27.47 -9.19 -0.99
C MET A 278 28.32 -7.92 -0.83
N LEU A 279 29.60 -7.95 -1.26
CA LEU A 279 30.46 -6.77 -1.17
C LEU A 279 29.96 -5.61 -2.06
N ARG A 280 29.46 -5.91 -3.25
CA ARG A 280 28.87 -4.91 -4.15
C ARG A 280 27.62 -4.27 -3.54
N MET A 281 26.76 -5.08 -2.93
CA MET A 281 25.58 -4.63 -2.18
C MET A 281 25.94 -3.66 -1.06
N LEU A 282 27.05 -3.87 -0.34
CA LEU A 282 27.47 -2.99 0.77
C LEU A 282 28.15 -1.69 0.31
N THR A 283 28.57 -1.60 -0.95
CA THR A 283 29.48 -0.53 -1.41
C THR A 283 28.95 0.28 -2.59
N THR A 284 27.93 -0.22 -3.30
CA THR A 284 27.36 0.44 -4.48
C THR A 284 25.90 0.79 -4.19
N PRO A 285 25.53 2.08 -4.21
CA PRO A 285 24.12 2.47 -4.10
C PRO A 285 23.34 1.91 -5.31
N PRO A 286 22.05 1.57 -5.13
CA PRO A 286 21.23 1.10 -6.24
C PRO A 286 21.17 2.15 -7.36
N ASP A 287 21.30 1.69 -8.61
CA ASP A 287 21.16 2.58 -9.79
C ASP A 287 19.70 3.00 -9.91
N HIS A 288 19.45 4.30 -9.77
CA HIS A 288 18.12 4.91 -9.86
C HIS A 288 18.13 6.10 -10.82
N THR A 289 18.79 5.91 -11.97
CA THR A 289 18.93 6.92 -13.01
C THR A 289 18.08 6.55 -14.23
N PRO A 290 17.18 7.41 -14.71
CA PRO A 290 16.47 7.19 -15.96
C PRO A 290 17.43 6.99 -17.15
N LYS A 291 17.09 6.08 -18.07
CA LYS A 291 17.90 5.77 -19.26
C LYS A 291 17.23 6.17 -20.56
N GLY A 292 15.95 6.55 -20.50
CA GLY A 292 15.14 7.06 -21.59
C GLY A 292 13.97 7.88 -21.04
N ASP A 293 13.06 8.28 -21.92
CA ASP A 293 11.88 9.03 -21.51
C ASP A 293 11.08 8.25 -20.46
N THR A 294 10.83 8.89 -19.32
CA THR A 294 10.33 8.22 -18.10
C THR A 294 9.16 8.97 -17.51
N ILE A 295 8.18 8.24 -16.97
CA ILE A 295 7.14 8.75 -16.07
C ILE A 295 7.53 8.40 -14.63
N ALA A 296 7.59 9.41 -13.77
CA ALA A 296 7.86 9.20 -12.36
C ALA A 296 6.56 8.85 -11.61
N VAL A 297 6.57 7.79 -10.81
CA VAL A 297 5.49 7.46 -9.87
C VAL A 297 5.92 7.87 -8.47
N LEU A 298 5.38 8.98 -7.96
CA LEU A 298 5.68 9.48 -6.63
C LEU A 298 4.71 8.89 -5.60
N ASN A 299 5.21 8.06 -4.69
CA ASN A 299 4.41 7.38 -3.69
C ASN A 299 4.24 8.21 -2.41
N ILE A 300 3.00 8.43 -2.01
CA ILE A 300 2.59 9.07 -0.75
C ILE A 300 1.68 8.09 -0.02
N VAL A 301 2.32 7.14 0.65
CA VAL A 301 1.66 6.02 1.33
C VAL A 301 1.83 6.16 2.85
N GLY A 302 0.74 5.95 3.59
CA GLY A 302 0.71 6.02 5.04
C GLY A 302 0.46 7.41 5.60
N THR A 303 0.70 7.59 6.91
CA THR A 303 0.43 8.86 7.59
C THR A 303 1.44 9.93 7.17
N ILE A 304 0.95 11.12 6.83
CA ILE A 304 1.79 12.26 6.46
C ILE A 304 2.38 12.90 7.72
N VAL A 305 3.71 12.97 7.79
CA VAL A 305 4.45 13.52 8.95
C VAL A 305 5.42 14.62 8.53
N ASP A 306 5.78 15.46 9.50
CA ASP A 306 6.88 16.42 9.33
C ASP A 306 8.22 15.68 9.36
N GLY A 307 9.15 16.06 8.49
CA GLY A 307 10.49 15.49 8.49
C GLY A 307 10.68 14.38 7.45
N GLU A 308 11.43 13.34 7.81
CA GLU A 308 11.74 12.22 6.91
C GLU A 308 10.67 11.13 6.98
N SER A 309 10.48 10.40 5.88
CA SER A 309 9.68 9.18 5.86
C SER A 309 10.31 8.12 6.77
N VAL A 310 9.46 7.37 7.45
CA VAL A 310 9.89 6.27 8.31
C VAL A 310 9.24 5.00 7.77
N ALA A 311 10.06 4.06 7.31
CA ALA A 311 9.62 2.71 6.99
C ALA A 311 9.14 2.06 8.29
N GLY A 312 7.91 1.53 8.29
CA GLY A 312 7.30 0.95 9.48
C GLY A 312 8.24 -0.07 10.15
N GLY A 313 8.44 0.07 11.47
CA GLY A 313 9.21 -0.89 12.27
C GLY A 313 8.32 -2.02 12.80
N LEU A 314 8.91 -2.96 13.55
CA LEU A 314 8.19 -4.10 14.18
C LEU A 314 6.94 -3.69 15.01
N LEU A 315 6.86 -2.43 15.43
CA LEU A 315 5.75 -1.87 16.22
C LEU A 315 5.21 -0.52 15.68
N GLY A 316 5.64 -0.07 14.50
CA GLY A 316 5.31 1.26 13.97
C GLY A 316 4.70 1.18 12.57
N GLY A 317 3.60 1.91 12.34
CA GLY A 317 3.03 2.06 11.01
C GLY A 317 3.93 2.85 10.06
N GLU A 318 3.73 2.66 8.77
CA GLU A 318 4.42 3.41 7.72
C GLU A 318 4.01 4.89 7.73
N SER A 319 4.99 5.78 7.54
CA SER A 319 4.73 7.22 7.44
C SER A 319 5.56 7.87 6.35
N VAL A 320 4.96 8.85 5.69
CA VAL A 320 5.57 9.61 4.60
C VAL A 320 5.90 11.03 5.05
N GLY A 321 7.18 11.37 4.95
CA GLY A 321 7.72 12.63 5.47
C GLY A 321 7.84 13.72 4.40
N SER A 322 7.50 14.95 4.77
CA SER A 322 7.58 16.11 3.86
C SER A 322 8.96 16.40 3.30
N ARG A 323 10.05 16.12 4.03
CA ARG A 323 11.42 16.33 3.54
C ARG A 323 11.81 15.29 2.50
N THR A 324 11.37 14.05 2.68
CA THR A 324 11.62 12.97 1.71
C THR A 324 10.89 13.27 0.41
N ILE A 325 9.59 13.60 0.47
CA ILE A 325 8.81 13.95 -0.72
C ILE A 325 9.32 15.22 -1.40
N ARG A 326 9.71 16.26 -0.63
CA ARG A 326 10.30 17.47 -1.22
C ARG A 326 11.59 17.16 -2.00
N ARG A 327 12.47 16.31 -1.47
CA ARG A 327 13.70 15.89 -2.17
C ARG A 327 13.37 15.11 -3.44
N ALA A 328 12.48 14.14 -3.35
CA ALA A 328 12.03 13.39 -4.53
C ALA A 328 11.46 14.30 -5.63
N LEU A 329 10.66 15.32 -5.27
CA LEU A 329 10.14 16.30 -6.21
C LEU A 329 11.24 17.20 -6.81
N GLU A 330 12.25 17.56 -6.02
CA GLU A 330 13.43 18.31 -6.51
C GLU A 330 14.24 17.47 -7.51
N ASP A 331 14.46 16.18 -7.22
CA ASP A 331 15.15 15.24 -8.11
C ASP A 331 14.36 15.03 -9.42
N ILE A 332 13.05 14.81 -9.31
CA ILE A 332 12.12 14.69 -10.44
C ILE A 332 12.16 15.94 -11.31
N LEU A 333 12.15 17.13 -10.71
CA LEU A 333 12.14 18.38 -11.47
C LEU A 333 13.46 18.58 -12.22
N ALA A 334 14.60 18.25 -11.59
CA ALA A 334 15.93 18.43 -12.16
C ALA A 334 16.28 17.45 -13.30
N GLU A 335 15.61 16.30 -13.39
CA GLU A 335 15.94 15.25 -14.35
C GLU A 335 15.21 15.44 -15.69
N GLU A 336 15.94 15.70 -16.78
CA GLU A 336 15.37 15.98 -18.11
C GLU A 336 14.68 14.79 -18.76
N LEU A 337 15.07 13.56 -18.41
CA LEU A 337 14.45 12.34 -18.94
C LEU A 337 13.09 12.05 -18.32
N ILE A 338 12.77 12.63 -17.15
CA ILE A 338 11.43 12.52 -16.56
C ILE A 338 10.52 13.54 -17.22
N LYS A 339 9.50 13.03 -17.92
CA LYS A 339 8.58 13.84 -18.74
C LYS A 339 7.29 14.24 -18.02
N GLY A 340 6.90 13.50 -16.99
CA GLY A 340 5.70 13.73 -16.20
C GLY A 340 5.70 12.94 -14.90
N VAL A 341 4.74 13.24 -14.03
CA VAL A 341 4.61 12.59 -12.71
C VAL A 341 3.19 12.08 -12.52
N VAL A 342 3.06 10.84 -12.07
CA VAL A 342 1.85 10.32 -11.43
C VAL A 342 2.11 10.20 -9.94
N VAL A 343 1.29 10.79 -9.09
CA VAL A 343 1.39 10.70 -7.63
C VAL A 343 0.44 9.62 -7.15
N ARG A 344 0.96 8.51 -6.64
CA ARG A 344 0.16 7.45 -6.02
C ARG A 344 -0.08 7.82 -4.55
N ILE A 345 -1.33 8.03 -4.16
CA ILE A 345 -1.69 8.41 -2.78
C ILE A 345 -2.52 7.29 -2.15
N ASP A 346 -2.03 6.76 -1.03
CA ASP A 346 -2.82 5.96 -0.09
C ASP A 346 -2.57 6.43 1.35
N SER A 347 -3.29 7.47 1.74
CA SER A 347 -3.04 8.21 2.98
C SER A 347 -4.33 8.72 3.66
N PRO A 348 -4.48 8.52 4.98
CA PRO A 348 -5.52 9.17 5.78
C PRO A 348 -5.23 10.66 6.06
N GLY A 349 -4.07 11.16 5.61
CA GLY A 349 -3.57 12.49 5.91
C GLY A 349 -2.59 12.51 7.08
N GLY A 350 -2.56 13.61 7.83
CA GLY A 350 -1.62 13.82 8.94
C GLY A 350 -1.26 15.29 9.12
N SER A 351 0.04 15.60 9.19
CA SER A 351 0.52 16.98 9.40
C SER A 351 0.06 17.92 8.28
N ALA A 352 -0.61 19.00 8.67
CA ALA A 352 -1.03 20.07 7.76
C ALA A 352 0.16 20.81 7.14
N ILE A 353 1.25 21.00 7.90
CA ILE A 353 2.46 21.67 7.40
C ILE A 353 3.13 20.79 6.35
N ALA A 354 3.28 19.49 6.63
CA ALA A 354 3.84 18.55 5.68
C ALA A 354 3.00 18.49 4.39
N SER A 355 1.67 18.47 4.52
CA SER A 355 0.75 18.47 3.38
C SER A 355 0.88 19.74 2.52
N GLU A 356 1.01 20.93 3.13
CA GLU A 356 1.28 22.17 2.39
C GLU A 356 2.63 22.15 1.69
N VAL A 357 3.68 21.60 2.32
CA VAL A 357 5.00 21.43 1.66
C VAL A 357 4.91 20.53 0.44
N MET A 358 4.18 19.41 0.54
CA MET A 358 3.95 18.49 -0.57
C MET A 358 3.14 19.17 -1.69
N TRP A 359 2.03 19.83 -1.36
CA TRP A 359 1.21 20.59 -2.32
C TRP A 359 2.04 21.65 -3.05
N GLN A 360 2.81 22.46 -2.33
CA GLN A 360 3.69 23.48 -2.95
C GLN A 360 4.77 22.84 -3.83
N GLY A 361 5.29 21.67 -3.46
CA GLY A 361 6.20 20.89 -4.29
C GLY A 361 5.54 20.45 -5.59
N LEU A 362 4.36 19.84 -5.51
CA LEU A 362 3.59 19.40 -6.68
C LEU A 362 3.23 20.56 -7.60
N ARG A 363 2.82 21.71 -7.07
CA ARG A 363 2.55 22.91 -7.88
C ARG A 363 3.78 23.45 -8.60
N ARG A 364 4.97 23.32 -8.01
CA ARG A 364 6.23 23.69 -8.67
C ARG A 364 6.56 22.74 -9.81
N VAL A 365 6.42 21.44 -9.59
CA VAL A 365 6.61 20.44 -10.66
C VAL A 365 5.59 20.63 -11.78
N GLY A 366 4.30 20.80 -11.44
CA GLY A 366 3.19 21.05 -12.37
C GLY A 366 3.33 22.32 -13.22
N ALA A 367 4.25 23.23 -12.88
CA ALA A 367 4.55 24.38 -13.72
C ALA A 367 5.46 24.04 -14.92
N GLU A 368 6.15 22.90 -14.87
CA GLU A 368 7.13 22.48 -15.87
C GLU A 368 6.82 21.10 -16.48
N LYS A 369 6.22 20.19 -15.70
CA LYS A 369 5.93 18.81 -16.09
C LYS A 369 4.51 18.45 -15.63
N PRO A 370 3.67 17.81 -16.46
CA PRO A 370 2.31 17.45 -16.07
C PRO A 370 2.30 16.51 -14.84
N VAL A 371 1.37 16.77 -13.93
CA VAL A 371 1.22 16.01 -12.68
C VAL A 371 -0.20 15.46 -12.57
N TRP A 372 -0.34 14.15 -12.55
CA TRP A 372 -1.60 13.49 -12.23
C TRP A 372 -1.55 12.76 -10.90
N ILE A 373 -2.72 12.46 -10.37
CA ILE A 373 -2.89 11.77 -9.11
C ILE A 373 -3.62 10.47 -9.38
N SER A 374 -3.16 9.39 -8.76
CA SER A 374 -3.88 8.12 -8.63
C SER A 374 -4.11 7.86 -7.14
N VAL A 375 -5.37 7.70 -6.75
CA VAL A 375 -5.74 7.36 -5.37
C VAL A 375 -5.92 5.85 -5.26
N GLY A 376 -5.18 5.24 -4.33
CA GLY A 376 -5.38 3.84 -3.94
C GLY A 376 -6.60 3.70 -3.05
N SER A 377 -6.44 3.18 -1.83
CA SER A 377 -7.56 3.02 -0.91
C SER A 377 -8.07 4.39 -0.42
N MET A 378 -7.17 5.34 -0.13
CA MET A 378 -7.55 6.60 0.49
C MET A 378 -6.71 7.80 0.09
N ALA A 379 -7.34 8.95 -0.12
CA ALA A 379 -6.69 10.26 -0.11
C ALA A 379 -7.56 11.22 0.70
N ALA A 380 -7.47 11.14 2.02
CA ALA A 380 -8.27 11.92 2.94
C ALA A 380 -7.43 12.98 3.68
N SER A 381 -8.05 14.09 4.07
CA SER A 381 -7.41 15.16 4.85
C SER A 381 -6.13 15.67 4.17
N GLY A 382 -4.96 15.49 4.78
CA GLY A 382 -3.67 15.85 4.17
C GLY A 382 -3.38 15.11 2.85
N GLY A 383 -3.92 13.90 2.67
CA GLY A 383 -3.86 13.17 1.40
C GLY A 383 -4.63 13.93 0.30
N TYR A 384 -5.87 14.34 0.58
CA TYR A 384 -6.66 15.14 -0.37
C TYR A 384 -6.07 16.54 -0.60
N TYR A 385 -5.52 17.16 0.46
CA TYR A 385 -4.76 18.41 0.37
C TYR A 385 -3.64 18.29 -0.67
N THR A 386 -2.91 17.18 -0.64
CA THR A 386 -1.82 16.93 -1.57
C THR A 386 -2.36 16.60 -2.98
N ALA A 387 -3.43 15.81 -3.07
CA ALA A 387 -4.08 15.43 -4.32
C ALA A 387 -4.51 16.65 -5.16
N VAL A 388 -5.11 17.68 -4.55
CA VAL A 388 -5.51 18.91 -5.27
C VAL A 388 -4.33 19.77 -5.76
N GLY A 389 -3.09 19.31 -5.56
CA GLY A 389 -1.90 19.86 -6.21
C GLY A 389 -1.74 19.42 -7.66
N GLY A 390 -2.27 18.24 -8.03
CA GLY A 390 -2.23 17.72 -9.40
C GLY A 390 -3.30 18.30 -10.32
N GLU A 391 -3.18 18.03 -11.61
CA GLU A 391 -4.08 18.53 -12.67
C GLU A 391 -5.27 17.61 -12.93
N LYS A 392 -5.06 16.29 -12.82
CA LYS A 392 -6.07 15.26 -13.01
C LYS A 392 -6.00 14.23 -11.89
N ILE A 393 -7.13 13.85 -11.33
CA ILE A 393 -7.25 12.93 -10.19
C ILE A 393 -8.05 11.69 -10.61
N TYR A 394 -7.39 10.55 -10.57
CA TYR A 394 -7.96 9.23 -10.72
C TYR A 394 -8.29 8.62 -9.37
N VAL A 395 -9.47 8.03 -9.27
CA VAL A 395 -9.94 7.29 -8.08
C VAL A 395 -10.53 5.95 -8.53
N ASN A 396 -10.37 4.91 -7.71
CA ASN A 396 -11.19 3.71 -7.87
C ASN A 396 -12.61 3.98 -7.31
N PRO A 397 -13.65 3.22 -7.73
CA PRO A 397 -15.00 3.40 -7.18
C PRO A 397 -15.05 3.37 -5.65
N SER A 398 -14.29 2.46 -5.02
CA SER A 398 -14.24 2.35 -3.56
C SER A 398 -13.23 3.28 -2.87
N SER A 399 -12.42 4.04 -3.61
CA SER A 399 -11.43 4.96 -3.01
C SER A 399 -12.11 5.99 -2.10
N ILE A 400 -11.52 6.28 -0.95
CA ILE A 400 -12.08 7.26 0.00
C ILE A 400 -11.32 8.58 -0.12
N VAL A 401 -12.02 9.65 -0.44
CA VAL A 401 -11.44 11.00 -0.55
C VAL A 401 -12.17 12.04 0.31
N GLY A 402 -11.59 13.24 0.37
CA GLY A 402 -12.17 14.37 1.08
C GLY A 402 -11.57 14.52 2.48
N SER A 403 -12.42 14.51 3.50
CA SER A 403 -12.10 14.90 4.87
C SER A 403 -11.46 16.29 4.96
N ILE A 404 -11.97 17.24 4.15
CA ILE A 404 -11.51 18.63 4.13
C ILE A 404 -11.94 19.30 5.43
N GLY A 405 -11.03 19.31 6.40
CA GLY A 405 -11.28 19.72 7.78
C GLY A 405 -10.00 19.54 8.59
N VAL A 406 -9.91 20.21 9.73
CA VAL A 406 -8.70 20.22 10.55
C VAL A 406 -9.06 19.74 11.95
N VAL A 407 -8.22 18.89 12.52
CA VAL A 407 -8.38 18.40 13.90
C VAL A 407 -7.01 18.34 14.55
N GLY A 408 -6.95 18.66 15.83
CA GLY A 408 -5.71 18.56 16.59
C GLY A 408 -5.89 18.92 18.06
N GLY A 409 -4.91 18.52 18.87
CA GLY A 409 -4.86 18.89 20.27
C GLY A 409 -3.92 18.06 21.09
N LYS A 410 -4.21 17.91 22.38
CA LYS A 410 -3.34 17.24 23.33
C LYS A 410 -4.12 16.44 24.36
N PHE A 411 -3.39 15.58 25.07
CA PHE A 411 -3.87 14.94 26.29
C PHE A 411 -3.24 15.58 27.51
N SER A 412 -4.08 15.79 28.51
CA SER A 412 -3.73 16.32 29.83
C SER A 412 -3.85 15.18 30.83
N MET A 413 -2.77 14.88 31.54
CA MET A 413 -2.56 13.69 32.38
C MET A 413 -2.35 14.04 33.85
N GLY A 414 -2.62 15.29 34.28
CA GLY A 414 -2.38 15.72 35.66
C GLY A 414 -3.02 14.80 36.71
N GLU A 415 -4.30 14.45 36.54
CA GLU A 415 -5.00 13.56 37.48
C GLU A 415 -4.43 12.12 37.46
N LEU A 416 -4.01 11.63 36.29
CA LEU A 416 -3.32 10.34 36.18
C LEU A 416 -1.98 10.39 36.94
N TYR A 417 -1.20 11.46 36.79
CA TYR A 417 0.05 11.63 37.53
C TYR A 417 -0.19 11.64 39.03
N ASP A 418 -1.23 12.33 39.51
CA ASP A 418 -1.62 12.34 40.92
C ASP A 418 -1.97 10.93 41.43
N LYS A 419 -2.78 10.19 40.66
CA LYS A 419 -3.15 8.78 40.96
C LYS A 419 -1.94 7.86 41.08
N LEU A 420 -0.91 8.10 40.26
CA LEU A 420 0.32 7.32 40.25
C LEU A 420 1.42 7.88 41.16
N HIS A 421 1.14 8.95 41.91
CA HIS A 421 2.11 9.66 42.75
C HIS A 421 3.35 10.16 41.98
N ILE A 422 3.17 10.54 40.70
CA ILE A 422 4.20 11.13 39.85
C ILE A 422 4.17 12.65 40.01
N ASN A 423 5.28 13.23 40.44
CA ASN A 423 5.38 14.68 40.64
C ASN A 423 6.05 15.36 39.45
N ILE A 424 5.28 16.16 38.69
CA ILE A 424 5.80 16.97 37.58
C ILE A 424 5.94 18.43 38.04
N VAL A 425 7.14 19.01 37.91
CA VAL A 425 7.43 20.40 38.29
C VAL A 425 7.63 21.25 37.04
N GLU A 426 6.62 22.04 36.67
CA GLU A 426 6.65 22.91 35.50
C GLU A 426 7.58 24.13 35.69
N ARG A 427 8.29 24.51 34.63
CA ARG A 427 9.20 25.68 34.63
C ARG A 427 9.03 26.47 33.34
N SER A 428 8.07 27.39 33.34
CA SER A 428 7.67 28.14 32.14
C SER A 428 8.29 29.54 32.09
N ARG A 429 8.65 29.99 30.88
CA ARG A 429 9.04 31.38 30.59
C ARG A 429 8.36 31.82 29.29
N GLY A 430 7.57 32.89 29.37
CA GLY A 430 6.79 33.42 28.25
C GLY A 430 5.29 33.09 28.35
N PRO A 431 4.40 33.89 27.71
CA PRO A 431 2.96 33.86 27.98
C PRO A 431 2.22 32.55 27.67
N ARG A 432 2.74 31.71 26.77
CA ARG A 432 2.10 30.45 26.35
C ARG A 432 3.06 29.26 26.35
N ALA A 433 4.13 29.34 27.14
CA ALA A 433 5.16 28.29 27.18
C ALA A 433 4.62 26.94 27.70
N GLY A 434 3.50 26.94 28.43
CA GLY A 434 2.81 25.74 28.91
C GLY A 434 1.69 25.24 27.99
N LEU A 435 1.49 25.79 26.80
CA LEU A 435 0.33 25.47 25.95
C LEU A 435 0.23 23.97 25.62
N PHE A 436 1.36 23.28 25.48
CA PHE A 436 1.43 21.83 25.24
C PHE A 436 1.86 21.04 26.48
N SER A 437 1.67 21.59 27.68
CA SER A 437 1.91 20.86 28.92
C SER A 437 1.11 19.56 28.96
N SER A 438 1.74 18.48 29.43
CA SER A 438 1.07 17.21 29.69
C SER A 438 0.31 17.21 31.02
N VAL A 439 0.48 18.22 31.88
CA VAL A 439 -0.11 18.26 33.22
C VAL A 439 -1.49 18.91 33.16
N SER A 440 -1.51 20.18 32.73
CA SER A 440 -2.67 21.05 32.86
C SER A 440 -3.52 21.05 31.59
N PRO A 441 -4.86 21.03 31.70
CA PRO A 441 -5.72 21.27 30.55
C PRO A 441 -5.60 22.70 30.03
N TRP A 442 -6.05 22.93 28.80
CA TRP A 442 -6.13 24.30 28.29
C TRP A 442 -7.14 25.12 29.09
N SER A 443 -6.76 26.36 29.40
CA SER A 443 -7.73 27.39 29.77
C SER A 443 -8.65 27.72 28.59
N GLU A 444 -9.76 28.41 28.87
CA GLU A 444 -10.67 28.91 27.82
C GLU A 444 -9.91 29.79 26.81
N SER A 445 -9.07 30.71 27.31
CA SER A 445 -8.26 31.61 26.45
C SER A 445 -7.23 30.87 25.57
N GLU A 446 -6.67 29.76 26.06
CA GLU A 446 -5.75 28.93 25.28
C GLU A 446 -6.51 28.09 24.25
N SER A 447 -7.69 27.57 24.62
CA SER A 447 -8.57 26.84 23.71
C SER A 447 -9.05 27.72 22.56
N GLU A 448 -9.45 28.96 22.85
CA GLU A 448 -9.81 29.96 21.83
C GLU A 448 -8.63 30.30 20.92
N PHE A 449 -7.43 30.48 21.48
CA PHE A 449 -6.23 30.72 20.71
C PHE A 449 -5.92 29.57 19.75
N VAL A 450 -5.96 28.31 20.22
CA VAL A 450 -5.75 27.13 19.38
C VAL A 450 -6.84 27.03 18.32
N ARG A 451 -8.11 27.29 18.66
CA ARG A 451 -9.21 27.30 17.69
C ARG A 451 -9.01 28.33 16.58
N ALA A 452 -8.57 29.53 16.90
CA ALA A 452 -8.24 30.55 15.90
C ALA A 452 -7.13 30.07 14.95
N LYS A 453 -6.09 29.39 15.47
CA LYS A 453 -5.03 28.82 14.63
C LYS A 453 -5.48 27.65 13.77
N MET A 454 -6.38 26.79 14.28
CA MET A 454 -6.96 25.71 13.48
C MET A 454 -7.87 26.25 12.37
N ALA A 455 -8.60 27.35 12.63
CA ALA A 455 -9.38 28.03 11.60
C ALA A 455 -8.48 28.60 10.49
N GLU A 456 -7.36 29.26 10.83
CA GLU A 456 -6.37 29.72 9.84
C GLU A 456 -5.87 28.57 8.94
N THR A 457 -5.57 27.41 9.53
CA THR A 457 -5.17 26.21 8.78
C THR A 457 -6.30 25.66 7.89
N TYR A 458 -7.54 25.68 8.38
CA TYR A 458 -8.70 25.24 7.60
C TYR A 458 -8.94 26.13 6.38
N GLU A 459 -8.92 27.46 6.57
CA GLU A 459 -9.07 28.41 5.47
C GLU A 459 -7.97 28.25 4.41
N LEU A 460 -6.73 27.99 4.84
CA LEU A 460 -5.65 27.68 3.91
C LEU A 460 -5.94 26.41 3.11
N PHE A 461 -6.38 25.34 3.76
CA PHE A 461 -6.75 24.09 3.09
C PHE A 461 -7.89 24.32 2.07
N VAL A 462 -8.97 24.99 2.47
CA VAL A 462 -10.07 25.34 1.56
C VAL A 462 -9.54 26.14 0.37
N SER A 463 -8.66 27.12 0.59
CA SER A 463 -8.08 27.88 -0.52
C SER A 463 -7.25 27.03 -1.49
N ARG A 464 -6.58 25.96 -1.02
CA ARG A 464 -5.84 25.03 -1.89
C ARG A 464 -6.78 24.16 -2.71
N VAL A 465 -7.85 23.70 -2.07
CA VAL A 465 -8.92 22.94 -2.72
C VAL A 465 -9.60 23.77 -3.80
N GLU A 466 -10.00 25.01 -3.51
CA GLU A 466 -10.62 25.91 -4.50
C GLU A 466 -9.68 26.21 -5.68
N ALA A 467 -8.37 26.33 -5.40
CA ALA A 467 -7.37 26.55 -6.44
C ALA A 467 -7.17 25.32 -7.35
N GLY A 468 -7.21 24.11 -6.78
CA GLY A 468 -7.06 22.85 -7.54
C GLY A 468 -8.35 22.38 -8.22
N ARG A 469 -9.52 22.69 -7.63
CA ARG A 469 -10.85 22.25 -8.09
C ARG A 469 -11.78 23.46 -8.28
N PRO A 470 -11.52 24.33 -9.27
CA PRO A 470 -12.33 25.54 -9.47
C PRO A 470 -13.79 25.18 -9.77
N GLY A 471 -14.71 25.78 -9.03
CA GLY A 471 -16.15 25.56 -9.18
C GLY A 471 -16.73 24.40 -8.37
N MET A 472 -15.90 23.67 -7.61
CA MET A 472 -16.39 22.67 -6.66
C MET A 472 -17.19 23.32 -5.51
N ASP A 473 -18.32 22.74 -5.15
CA ASP A 473 -19.19 23.25 -4.08
C ASP A 473 -18.64 22.87 -2.69
N ILE A 474 -17.79 23.75 -2.14
CA ILE A 474 -17.14 23.58 -0.83
C ILE A 474 -18.17 23.31 0.28
N SER A 475 -19.37 23.90 0.21
CA SER A 475 -20.41 23.71 1.24
C SER A 475 -20.92 22.27 1.34
N LYS A 476 -20.75 21.47 0.27
CA LYS A 476 -21.15 20.07 0.21
C LYS A 476 -19.99 19.09 0.37
N THR A 477 -18.77 19.52 0.09
CA THR A 477 -17.59 18.64 0.03
C THR A 477 -16.63 18.83 1.20
N ALA A 478 -16.81 19.88 2.00
CA ALA A 478 -15.93 20.20 3.11
C ALA A 478 -16.48 19.78 4.50
N GLU A 479 -16.02 20.48 5.54
CA GLU A 479 -16.32 20.25 6.96
C GLU A 479 -15.96 18.84 7.47
N GLY A 480 -15.05 18.14 6.79
CA GLY A 480 -14.57 16.82 7.20
C GLY A 480 -15.29 15.62 6.59
N ARG A 481 -16.23 15.82 5.65
CA ARG A 481 -16.98 14.74 5.00
C ARG A 481 -16.10 13.79 4.19
N LEU A 482 -16.45 12.50 4.21
CA LEU A 482 -15.78 11.45 3.44
C LEU A 482 -16.66 11.02 2.27
N PHE A 483 -16.05 10.74 1.13
CA PHE A 483 -16.76 10.30 -0.07
C PHE A 483 -16.03 9.14 -0.74
N THR A 484 -16.80 8.17 -1.24
CA THR A 484 -16.31 7.15 -2.19
C THR A 484 -15.95 7.79 -3.53
N GLY A 485 -15.16 7.10 -4.35
CA GLY A 485 -14.61 7.64 -5.59
C GLY A 485 -15.68 7.98 -6.61
N ASP A 486 -16.67 7.10 -6.79
CA ASP A 486 -17.84 7.34 -7.64
C ASP A 486 -18.59 8.63 -7.24
N ARG A 487 -18.78 8.83 -5.94
CA ARG A 487 -19.42 10.02 -5.39
C ARG A 487 -18.54 11.26 -5.54
N ALA A 488 -17.23 11.10 -5.40
CA ALA A 488 -16.25 12.16 -5.56
C ALA A 488 -16.26 12.73 -6.99
N ILE A 489 -16.34 11.87 -8.02
CA ILE A 489 -16.52 12.30 -9.41
C ILE A 489 -17.79 13.15 -9.55
N ALA A 490 -18.92 12.66 -9.05
CA ALA A 490 -20.21 13.36 -9.14
C ALA A 490 -20.21 14.72 -8.41
N LEU A 491 -19.32 14.92 -7.45
CA LEU A 491 -19.14 16.17 -6.70
C LEU A 491 -18.03 17.07 -7.27
N GLY A 492 -17.33 16.64 -8.31
CA GLY A 492 -16.20 17.36 -8.90
C GLY A 492 -14.93 17.31 -8.04
N MET A 493 -14.82 16.38 -7.11
CA MET A 493 -13.66 16.18 -6.23
C MET A 493 -12.52 15.40 -6.90
N ALA A 494 -12.85 14.58 -7.90
CA ALA A 494 -11.92 13.85 -8.75
C ALA A 494 -12.42 13.90 -10.21
N ASP A 495 -11.62 13.40 -11.17
CA ASP A 495 -11.87 13.57 -12.60
C ASP A 495 -12.31 12.30 -13.31
N GLU A 496 -11.67 11.17 -13.01
CA GLU A 496 -11.93 9.90 -13.68
C GLU A 496 -11.95 8.74 -12.70
N ILE A 497 -12.75 7.72 -13.02
CA ILE A 497 -12.61 6.40 -12.41
C ILE A 497 -11.43 5.69 -13.11
N GLY A 498 -10.43 5.27 -12.34
CA GLY A 498 -9.29 4.54 -12.89
C GLY A 498 -8.19 4.20 -11.89
N SER A 499 -7.33 3.29 -12.31
CA SER A 499 -6.21 2.71 -11.57
C SER A 499 -4.93 3.57 -11.67
N LEU A 500 -3.84 3.10 -11.04
CA LEU A 500 -2.51 3.68 -11.29
C LEU A 500 -2.07 3.51 -12.75
N ASP A 501 -2.33 2.34 -13.35
CA ASP A 501 -2.02 2.04 -14.74
C ASP A 501 -2.74 2.98 -15.71
N ASP A 502 -4.02 3.27 -15.44
CA ASP A 502 -4.80 4.20 -16.27
C ASP A 502 -4.23 5.63 -16.19
N ALA A 503 -3.83 6.08 -15.00
CA ALA A 503 -3.19 7.38 -14.83
C ALA A 503 -1.82 7.45 -15.54
N VAL A 504 -1.00 6.41 -15.47
CA VAL A 504 0.29 6.38 -16.18
C VAL A 504 0.08 6.37 -17.69
N THR A 505 -0.85 5.54 -18.18
CA THR A 505 -1.13 5.37 -19.61
C THR A 505 -1.71 6.62 -20.23
N ASP A 506 -2.68 7.25 -19.58
CA ASP A 506 -3.22 8.53 -20.07
C ASP A 506 -2.07 9.57 -20.10
N LEU A 507 -1.09 9.54 -19.18
CA LEU A 507 -0.08 10.61 -19.03
C LEU A 507 0.91 10.52 -20.16
N ALA A 508 1.36 9.29 -20.42
CA ALA A 508 2.14 8.96 -21.59
C ALA A 508 1.42 9.39 -22.87
N ALA A 509 0.11 9.10 -22.99
CA ALA A 509 -0.68 9.49 -24.16
C ALA A 509 -0.76 11.02 -24.32
N SER A 510 -0.96 11.77 -23.24
CA SER A 510 -0.99 13.25 -23.25
C SER A 510 0.34 13.87 -23.69
N LEU A 511 1.45 13.17 -23.42
CA LEU A 511 2.81 13.53 -23.81
C LEU A 511 3.22 12.98 -25.19
N GLY A 512 2.37 12.19 -25.85
CA GLY A 512 2.67 11.56 -27.13
C GLY A 512 3.73 10.45 -27.04
N MET A 513 3.91 9.84 -25.87
CA MET A 513 4.91 8.81 -25.60
C MET A 513 4.34 7.42 -25.85
N SER A 514 4.86 6.72 -26.85
CA SER A 514 4.50 5.31 -27.13
C SER A 514 5.48 4.30 -26.55
N ARG A 515 6.64 4.77 -26.06
CA ARG A 515 7.66 3.98 -25.39
C ARG A 515 8.24 4.82 -24.27
N TYR A 516 8.16 4.30 -23.07
CA TYR A 516 8.60 4.99 -21.87
C TYR A 516 8.91 3.98 -20.77
N ASP A 517 9.72 4.40 -19.82
CA ASP A 517 9.95 3.67 -18.58
C ASP A 517 9.07 4.27 -17.46
N VAL A 518 8.76 3.48 -16.45
CA VAL A 518 8.09 3.93 -15.22
C VAL A 518 9.07 3.78 -14.08
N MET A 519 9.25 4.84 -13.27
CA MET A 519 10.22 4.83 -12.17
C MET A 519 9.60 5.34 -10.88
N ASN A 520 9.71 4.55 -9.82
CA ASN A 520 9.15 4.87 -8.50
C ASN A 520 10.00 5.90 -7.75
N TYR A 521 9.33 6.81 -7.04
CA TYR A 521 9.95 7.82 -6.18
C TYR A 521 9.27 7.83 -4.81
N PRO A 522 10.03 8.01 -3.71
CA PRO A 522 11.49 8.05 -3.63
C PRO A 522 12.13 6.73 -4.09
N GLY A 523 13.35 6.82 -4.64
CA GLY A 523 14.08 5.63 -5.09
C GLY A 523 14.51 4.71 -3.94
N PRO A 524 15.01 3.50 -4.24
CA PRO A 524 15.47 2.55 -3.24
C PRO A 524 16.63 3.14 -2.42
N LYS A 525 16.63 2.86 -1.12
CA LYS A 525 17.65 3.37 -0.19
C LYS A 525 18.94 2.54 -0.31
N SER A 526 20.09 3.20 -0.13
CA SER A 526 21.35 2.48 -0.01
C SER A 526 21.46 1.78 1.35
N PHE A 527 22.34 0.78 1.45
CA PHE A 527 22.50 0.01 2.69
C PHE A 527 22.91 0.87 3.89
N ASP A 528 23.76 1.87 3.67
CA ASP A 528 24.21 2.81 4.71
C ASP A 528 23.08 3.73 5.18
N GLU A 529 22.17 4.15 4.31
CA GLU A 529 20.98 4.92 4.68
C GLU A 529 20.05 4.09 5.56
N VAL A 530 19.80 2.84 5.18
CA VAL A 530 18.98 1.89 5.95
C VAL A 530 19.56 1.68 7.35
N ILE A 531 20.86 1.41 7.46
CA ILE A 531 21.52 1.24 8.76
C ILE A 531 21.48 2.54 9.57
N SER A 532 21.75 3.68 8.93
CA SER A 532 21.74 4.98 9.58
C SER A 532 20.36 5.31 10.15
N GLU A 533 19.28 4.97 9.44
CA GLU A 533 17.91 5.14 9.93
C GLU A 533 17.59 4.18 11.07
N ALA A 534 17.94 2.90 10.93
CA ALA A 534 17.73 1.90 11.98
C ALA A 534 18.47 2.26 13.28
N LEU A 535 19.72 2.75 13.17
CA LEU A 535 20.52 3.23 14.30
C LEU A 535 20.09 4.62 14.78
N GLY A 536 19.64 5.49 13.87
CA GLY A 536 19.13 6.83 14.16
C GLY A 536 17.84 6.79 14.98
N GLY A 537 16.95 5.84 14.68
CA GLY A 537 15.77 5.53 15.50
C GLY A 537 16.12 5.05 16.91
N PHE A 538 17.31 4.47 17.09
CA PHE A 538 17.87 4.13 18.41
C PHE A 538 18.52 5.32 19.15
N LEU A 539 18.91 6.37 18.42
CA LEU A 539 19.67 7.52 18.94
C LEU A 539 18.82 8.77 19.21
N GLN A 540 17.63 8.89 18.61
CA GLN A 540 16.67 9.90 19.05
C GLN A 540 16.25 9.59 20.49
N ALA A 541 16.39 10.59 21.36
CA ALA A 541 16.22 10.43 22.80
C ALA A 541 14.91 9.69 23.15
N PRO A 542 14.95 8.71 24.06
CA PRO A 542 13.79 7.89 24.35
C PRO A 542 12.65 8.77 24.85
N THR A 543 11.56 8.83 24.08
CA THR A 543 10.28 9.26 24.61
C THR A 543 9.76 8.18 25.56
N SER A 544 8.86 8.53 26.49
CA SER A 544 8.39 7.62 27.55
C SER A 544 7.79 6.29 27.01
N SER A 545 7.36 6.25 25.75
CA SER A 545 6.89 5.04 25.07
C SER A 545 8.01 4.07 24.68
N GLN A 546 9.22 4.55 24.36
CA GLN A 546 10.36 3.72 23.92
C GLN A 546 11.20 3.16 25.08
N LEU A 547 11.13 3.75 26.28
CA LEU A 547 11.75 3.18 27.49
C LEU A 547 11.18 1.80 27.83
N GLY A 548 9.88 1.58 27.57
CA GLY A 548 9.25 0.27 27.71
C GLY A 548 9.77 -0.76 26.71
N ALA A 549 9.99 -0.35 25.45
CA ALA A 549 10.49 -1.23 24.39
C ALA A 549 11.97 -1.61 24.61
N ALA A 550 12.82 -0.67 25.01
CA ALA A 550 14.23 -0.97 25.31
C ALA A 550 14.37 -1.87 26.55
N ALA A 551 13.52 -1.68 27.56
CA ALA A 551 13.46 -2.56 28.73
C ALA A 551 12.98 -3.97 28.34
N ALA A 552 11.92 -4.08 27.52
CA ALA A 552 11.39 -5.35 27.03
C ALA A 552 12.39 -6.11 26.14
N VAL A 553 13.08 -5.43 25.22
CA VAL A 553 14.12 -6.03 24.37
C VAL A 553 15.31 -6.49 25.21
N ARG A 554 15.71 -5.72 26.23
CA ARG A 554 16.78 -6.13 27.15
C ARG A 554 16.38 -7.32 28.02
N GLU A 555 15.11 -7.39 28.43
CA GLU A 555 14.55 -8.52 29.19
C GLU A 555 14.46 -9.79 28.31
N LEU A 556 14.10 -9.63 27.03
CA LEU A 556 14.03 -10.72 26.05
C LEU A 556 15.40 -11.27 25.63
N LEU A 557 16.37 -10.38 25.40
CA LEU A 557 17.72 -10.75 24.93
C LEU A 557 18.66 -11.17 26.07
N GLY A 558 18.33 -10.81 27.31
CA GLY A 558 19.18 -10.96 28.47
C GLY A 558 20.38 -10.00 28.48
N ASP A 559 20.89 -9.71 29.68
CA ASP A 559 21.93 -8.70 29.92
C ASP A 559 23.25 -8.92 29.16
N ARG A 560 23.56 -10.18 28.81
CA ARG A 560 24.81 -10.54 28.12
C ARG A 560 24.74 -10.18 26.64
N SER A 561 23.65 -10.55 25.97
CA SER A 561 23.40 -10.23 24.56
C SER A 561 23.18 -8.75 24.36
N TRP A 562 22.46 -8.09 25.29
CA TRP A 562 22.30 -6.64 25.30
C TRP A 562 23.65 -5.90 25.40
N ARG A 563 24.54 -6.35 26.29
CA ARG A 563 25.89 -5.79 26.40
C ARG A 563 26.69 -5.97 25.11
N GLN A 564 26.62 -7.14 24.47
CA GLN A 564 27.29 -7.39 23.20
C GLN A 564 26.75 -6.49 22.07
N LEU A 565 25.43 -6.35 21.94
CA LEU A 565 24.78 -5.47 20.98
C LEU A 565 25.14 -4.00 21.21
N SER A 566 25.08 -3.54 22.46
CA SER A 566 25.44 -2.16 22.83
C SER A 566 26.92 -1.85 22.58
N ASN A 567 27.81 -2.81 22.84
CA ASN A 567 29.25 -2.67 22.60
C ASN A 567 29.57 -2.71 21.10
N ALA A 568 28.88 -3.55 20.32
CA ALA A 568 29.00 -3.57 18.87
C ALA A 568 28.51 -2.25 18.25
N GLY A 569 27.38 -1.72 18.72
CA GLY A 569 26.87 -0.40 18.31
C GLY A 569 27.84 0.73 18.64
N ARG A 570 28.44 0.73 19.84
CA ARG A 570 29.48 1.70 20.22
C ARG A 570 30.77 1.56 19.40
N ALA A 571 31.19 0.33 19.11
CA ALA A 571 32.34 0.08 18.26
C ALA A 571 32.12 0.60 16.83
N LEU A 572 30.91 0.41 16.28
CA LEU A 572 30.49 0.95 14.99
C LEU A 572 30.48 2.49 14.96
N LEU A 573 30.07 3.14 16.06
CA LEU A 573 30.12 4.60 16.17
C LEU A 573 31.56 5.14 16.19
N ASN A 574 32.49 4.42 16.83
CA ASN A 574 33.91 4.80 16.83
C ASN A 574 34.56 4.69 15.44
N PHE A 575 34.04 3.85 14.53
CA PHE A 575 34.49 3.80 13.14
C PHE A 575 34.14 5.05 12.33
N ARG A 576 33.17 5.85 12.78
CA ARG A 576 32.75 7.09 12.11
C ARG A 576 33.66 8.28 12.42
N GLU A 577 34.35 8.26 13.57
CA GLU A 577 35.15 9.41 14.05
C GLU A 577 36.68 9.21 13.94
N GLU A 578 37.18 7.97 13.79
CA GLU A 578 38.62 7.72 13.65
C GLU A 578 38.98 6.84 12.43
N PRO A 579 40.03 7.18 11.65
CA PRO A 579 40.53 6.32 10.58
C PRO A 579 41.34 5.16 11.17
N VAL A 580 40.81 3.92 11.10
CA VAL A 580 41.49 2.73 11.65
C VAL A 580 42.01 1.80 10.55
N GLN A 581 43.30 1.46 10.61
CA GLN A 581 43.91 0.34 9.91
C GLN A 581 43.46 -0.99 10.55
N ALA A 582 42.87 -1.88 9.76
CA ALA A 582 42.45 -3.20 10.23
C ALA A 582 43.65 -4.09 10.56
N VAL A 583 43.76 -4.53 11.81
CA VAL A 583 44.53 -5.72 12.19
C VAL A 583 43.68 -6.54 13.15
N MET A 584 43.33 -7.76 12.74
CA MET A 584 42.75 -8.82 13.57
C MET A 584 43.72 -10.03 13.53
N PRO A 585 43.69 -10.98 14.50
CA PRO A 585 42.44 -11.47 15.11
C PRO A 585 42.45 -11.80 16.62
N GLN A 586 41.23 -11.78 17.18
CA GLN A 586 40.74 -12.47 18.38
C GLN A 586 41.31 -12.12 19.77
N VAL A 587 40.39 -11.88 20.71
CA VAL A 587 40.58 -12.22 22.13
C VAL A 587 39.32 -12.92 22.66
N MET A 588 39.53 -14.13 23.17
CA MET A 588 38.58 -14.96 23.91
C MET A 588 38.22 -14.33 25.26
N LEU A 589 36.98 -14.54 25.69
CA LEU A 589 36.50 -14.22 27.03
C LEU A 589 37.13 -15.16 28.06
N PHE A 590 37.50 -14.62 29.22
CA PHE A 590 37.62 -15.38 30.47
C PHE A 590 36.65 -14.77 31.50
N ASP A 591 36.07 -15.66 32.31
CA ASP A 591 34.81 -15.52 33.08
C ASP A 591 34.65 -14.25 33.94
#